data_AF-A0AAW7MGL1-F1
#
_entry.id   AF-A0AAW7MGL1-F1
#
_cell.length_a   1.000
_cell.length_b   1.000
_cell.length_c   1.000
_cell.angle_alpha   90.00
_cell.angle_beta   90.00
_cell.angle_gamma   90.00
#
_symmetry.space_group_name_H-M   'P 1'
#
loop_
_entity.id
_entity.type
_entity.pdbx_description
1 polymer ?
#
loop_
_entity_poly.entity_id
_entity_poly.type
_entity_poly.pdbx_seq_one_letter_code
_entity_poly.pdbx_strand_id
1 'polypeptide(L)'
;MPKIVFSEVSVSNLKKLARLLHPEIKSTHLSEALAYAHGFNTHAALLAALRAQPAGSTVAVDAQRFSTRLNELGYACPPGFSFDPLVDILSAINAQGMPGFTTPSGPILDTLTDLLAAGQLREANGAYRLFAKAHPDNATFVAGLVPAKVLNRYWWPRLEDAALKRWEAWTGEHASWAANVVSALENGDLDGWTKRALTEMNALDV
;
A
#
# COMPACT_ATOMS: atom_id res chain seq x y z
N MET A 1 -14.91 -2.67 -11.38
CA MET A 1 -13.53 -3.13 -11.62
C MET A 1 -12.64 -1.91 -11.74
N PRO A 2 -11.56 -1.83 -10.96
CA PRO A 2 -10.61 -0.72 -11.01
C PRO A 2 -9.86 -0.70 -12.35
N LYS A 3 -9.40 0.47 -12.77
CA LYS A 3 -8.69 0.68 -14.03
C LYS A 3 -7.31 1.27 -13.80
N ILE A 4 -6.34 0.82 -14.58
CA ILE A 4 -4.99 1.39 -14.60
C ILE A 4 -4.66 1.92 -16.00
N VAL A 5 -3.70 2.85 -16.08
CA VAL A 5 -3.02 3.15 -17.35
C VAL A 5 -2.36 1.87 -17.84
N PHE A 6 -2.69 1.43 -19.05
CA PHE A 6 -2.20 0.21 -19.66
C PHE A 6 -0.79 0.43 -20.22
N SER A 7 0.20 0.32 -19.34
CA SER A 7 1.63 0.48 -19.64
C SER A 7 2.47 -0.57 -18.93
N GLU A 8 3.67 -0.86 -19.45
CA GLU A 8 4.63 -1.75 -18.79
C GLU A 8 4.98 -1.27 -17.36
N VAL A 9 5.03 0.05 -17.15
CA VAL A 9 5.31 0.65 -15.83
C VAL A 9 4.20 0.35 -14.84
N SER A 10 2.92 0.58 -15.22
CA SER A 10 1.78 0.32 -14.34
C SER A 10 1.66 -1.15 -13.96
N VAL A 11 1.79 -2.06 -14.93
CA VAL A 11 1.75 -3.51 -14.69
C VAL A 11 2.91 -3.96 -13.81
N SER A 12 4.12 -3.43 -14.07
CA SER A 12 5.31 -3.70 -13.25
C SER A 12 5.13 -3.23 -11.81
N ASN A 13 4.56 -2.05 -11.60
CA ASN A 13 4.31 -1.52 -10.27
C ASN A 13 3.19 -2.28 -9.55
N LEU A 14 2.12 -2.67 -10.26
CA LEU A 14 1.07 -3.52 -9.71
C LEU A 14 1.62 -4.87 -9.24
N LYS A 15 2.51 -5.48 -10.04
CA LYS A 15 3.24 -6.70 -9.67
C LYS A 15 4.10 -6.50 -8.43
N LYS A 16 4.83 -5.38 -8.32
CA LYS A 16 5.65 -5.08 -7.15
C LYS A 16 4.79 -4.95 -5.89
N LEU A 17 3.65 -4.25 -5.97
CA LEU A 17 2.71 -4.13 -4.86
C LEU A 17 2.15 -5.50 -4.47
N ALA A 18 1.66 -6.29 -5.44
CA ALA A 18 1.14 -7.63 -5.17
C ALA A 18 2.21 -8.54 -4.51
N ARG A 19 3.47 -8.45 -4.94
CA ARG A 19 4.59 -9.20 -4.33
C ARG A 19 4.91 -8.74 -2.91
N LEU A 20 4.76 -7.46 -2.59
CA LEU A 20 4.95 -6.94 -1.24
C LEU A 20 3.86 -7.46 -0.29
N LEU A 21 2.62 -7.56 -0.79
CA LEU A 21 1.48 -8.03 0.01
C LEU A 21 1.46 -9.56 0.17
N HIS A 22 1.94 -10.28 -0.84
CA HIS A 22 1.93 -11.73 -0.95
C HIS A 22 3.32 -12.29 -1.30
N PRO A 23 4.30 -12.19 -0.38
CA PRO A 23 5.67 -12.64 -0.61
C PRO A 23 5.80 -14.15 -0.86
N GLU A 24 4.82 -14.95 -0.43
CA GLU A 24 4.73 -16.39 -0.65
C GLU A 24 4.45 -16.78 -2.11
N ILE A 25 3.89 -15.86 -2.92
CA ILE A 25 3.56 -16.13 -4.31
C ILE A 25 4.79 -15.92 -5.18
N LYS A 26 5.15 -16.93 -5.98
CA LYS A 26 6.27 -16.84 -6.91
C LYS A 26 6.07 -15.69 -7.89
N SER A 27 7.14 -14.94 -8.15
CA SER A 27 7.07 -13.75 -9.00
C SER A 27 6.61 -14.04 -10.43
N THR A 28 6.97 -15.20 -10.97
CA THR A 28 6.49 -15.68 -12.29
C THR A 28 4.98 -15.89 -12.28
N HIS A 29 4.44 -16.52 -11.24
CA HIS A 29 3.00 -16.77 -11.09
C HIS A 29 2.19 -15.49 -10.89
N LEU A 30 2.71 -14.50 -10.16
CA LEU A 30 2.09 -13.16 -10.11
C LEU A 30 2.00 -12.51 -11.50
N SER A 31 3.01 -12.72 -12.35
CA SER A 31 3.02 -12.15 -13.70
C SER A 31 1.96 -12.81 -14.58
N GLU A 32 1.83 -14.13 -14.50
CA GLU A 32 0.80 -14.90 -15.20
C GLU A 32 -0.62 -14.57 -14.70
N ALA A 33 -0.80 -14.42 -13.39
CA ALA A 33 -2.08 -14.03 -12.81
C ALA A 33 -2.49 -12.61 -13.22
N LEU A 34 -1.56 -11.66 -13.25
CA LEU A 34 -1.83 -10.31 -13.76
C LEU A 34 -2.16 -10.30 -15.26
N ALA A 35 -1.51 -11.15 -16.06
CA ALA A 35 -1.89 -11.32 -17.46
C ALA A 35 -3.35 -11.78 -17.60
N TYR A 36 -3.73 -12.79 -16.82
CA TYR A 36 -5.12 -13.29 -16.78
C TYR A 36 -6.12 -12.23 -16.31
N ALA A 37 -5.74 -11.42 -15.32
CA ALA A 37 -6.55 -10.30 -14.82
C ALA A 37 -6.84 -9.25 -15.90
N HIS A 38 -5.98 -9.15 -16.91
CA HIS A 38 -6.14 -8.29 -18.08
C HIS A 38 -6.71 -9.01 -19.31
N GLY A 39 -7.07 -10.29 -19.17
CA GLY A 39 -7.66 -11.09 -20.25
C GLY A 39 -6.66 -11.77 -21.19
N PHE A 40 -5.38 -11.82 -20.83
CA PHE A 40 -4.35 -12.52 -21.59
C PHE A 40 -4.03 -13.88 -20.99
N ASN A 41 -3.81 -14.89 -21.84
CA ASN A 41 -3.49 -16.25 -21.39
C ASN A 41 -2.06 -16.39 -20.84
N THR A 42 -1.15 -15.49 -21.22
CA THR A 42 0.26 -15.52 -20.81
C THR A 42 0.79 -14.11 -20.57
N HIS A 43 1.82 -14.00 -19.72
CA HIS A 43 2.52 -12.72 -19.52
C HIS A 43 3.19 -12.21 -20.80
N ALA A 44 3.68 -13.10 -21.66
CA ALA A 44 4.26 -12.71 -22.95
C ALA A 44 3.22 -12.03 -23.88
N ALA A 45 1.99 -12.55 -23.93
CA ALA A 45 0.91 -11.95 -24.70
C ALA A 45 0.52 -10.57 -24.15
N LEU A 46 0.48 -10.41 -22.82
CA LEU A 46 0.28 -9.11 -22.19
C LEU A 46 1.37 -8.11 -22.59
N LEU A 47 2.65 -8.50 -22.53
CA LEU A 47 3.76 -7.62 -22.92
C LEU A 47 3.70 -7.20 -24.39
N ALA A 48 3.33 -8.13 -25.29
CA ALA A 48 3.13 -7.80 -26.70
C ALA A 48 2.03 -6.76 -26.89
N ALA A 49 0.90 -6.91 -26.17
CA ALA A 49 -0.21 -5.96 -26.22
C ALA A 49 0.17 -4.58 -25.66
N LEU A 50 0.89 -4.53 -24.54
CA LEU A 50 1.35 -3.28 -23.93
C LEU A 50 2.23 -2.44 -24.88
N ARG A 51 3.06 -3.10 -25.70
CA ARG A 51 3.92 -2.43 -26.69
C ARG A 51 3.18 -1.93 -27.92
N ALA A 52 2.05 -2.56 -28.24
CA ALA A 52 1.22 -2.18 -29.38
C ALA A 52 0.19 -1.09 -29.04
N GLN A 53 0.00 -0.78 -27.75
CA GLN A 53 -1.08 0.09 -27.29
C GLN A 53 -0.73 1.59 -27.45
N PRO A 54 -1.71 2.46 -27.82
CA PRO A 54 -1.56 3.91 -27.72
C PRO A 54 -1.28 4.36 -26.29
N ALA A 55 -0.38 5.34 -26.15
CA ALA A 55 -0.05 5.97 -24.88
C ALA A 55 -1.32 6.51 -24.18
N GLY A 56 -1.41 6.29 -22.86
CA GLY A 56 -2.52 6.79 -22.04
C GLY A 56 -3.80 5.94 -22.07
N SER A 57 -3.83 4.84 -22.83
CA SER A 57 -4.96 3.90 -22.78
C SER A 57 -5.16 3.34 -21.36
N THR A 58 -6.40 3.15 -20.92
CA THR A 58 -6.69 2.52 -19.62
C THR A 58 -7.36 1.17 -19.80
N VAL A 59 -7.02 0.19 -18.96
CA VAL A 59 -7.64 -1.14 -18.95
C VAL A 59 -8.13 -1.49 -17.55
N ALA A 60 -9.22 -2.27 -17.48
CA ALA A 60 -9.68 -2.84 -16.22
C ALA A 60 -8.72 -3.94 -15.73
N VAL A 61 -8.63 -4.10 -14.41
CA VAL A 61 -8.00 -5.25 -13.76
C VAL A 61 -9.08 -6.08 -13.08
N ASP A 62 -9.23 -7.34 -13.49
CA ASP A 62 -10.25 -8.24 -12.97
C ASP A 62 -9.70 -9.09 -11.81
N ALA A 63 -10.12 -8.76 -10.59
CA ALA A 63 -9.73 -9.47 -9.37
C ALA A 63 -10.19 -10.94 -9.35
N GLN A 64 -11.33 -11.25 -9.98
CA GLN A 64 -11.84 -12.62 -10.05
C GLN A 64 -10.95 -13.47 -10.96
N ARG A 65 -10.63 -12.96 -12.15
CA ARG A 65 -9.71 -13.65 -13.08
C ARG A 65 -8.32 -13.84 -12.49
N PHE A 66 -7.81 -12.82 -11.79
CA PHE A 66 -6.55 -12.92 -11.05
C PHE A 66 -6.59 -14.06 -10.03
N SER A 67 -7.63 -14.09 -9.20
CA SER A 67 -7.82 -15.11 -8.16
C SER A 67 -7.96 -16.51 -8.74
N THR A 68 -8.75 -16.67 -9.81
CA THR A 68 -8.88 -17.94 -10.55
C THR A 68 -7.51 -18.42 -11.01
N ARG A 69 -6.70 -17.54 -11.63
CA ARG A 69 -5.38 -17.93 -12.13
C ARG A 69 -4.41 -18.29 -11.01
N LEU A 70 -4.45 -17.60 -9.88
CA LEU A 70 -3.65 -17.97 -8.71
C LEU A 70 -4.03 -19.35 -8.18
N ASN A 71 -5.33 -19.66 -8.09
CA ASN A 71 -5.81 -20.97 -7.67
C ASN A 71 -5.33 -22.09 -8.61
N GLU A 72 -5.39 -21.88 -9.93
CA GLU A 72 -4.84 -22.82 -10.93
C GLU A 72 -3.33 -23.06 -10.75
N LEU A 73 -2.59 -22.05 -10.28
CA LEU A 73 -1.16 -22.11 -10.02
C LEU A 73 -0.81 -22.64 -8.62
N GLY A 74 -1.83 -23.04 -7.83
CA GLY A 74 -1.67 -23.65 -6.52
C GLY A 74 -1.61 -22.66 -5.34
N TYR A 75 -2.05 -21.42 -5.52
CA TYR A 75 -2.13 -20.43 -4.43
C TYR A 75 -3.59 -20.14 -4.08
N ALA A 76 -3.92 -20.23 -2.80
CA ALA A 76 -5.19 -19.73 -2.31
C ALA A 76 -5.15 -18.19 -2.35
N CYS A 77 -6.05 -17.58 -3.12
CA CYS A 77 -6.24 -16.14 -3.02
C CYS A 77 -6.89 -15.79 -1.68
N PRO A 78 -6.37 -14.82 -0.90
CA PRO A 78 -6.99 -14.41 0.34
C PRO A 78 -8.45 -13.98 0.12
N PRO A 79 -9.38 -14.38 1.00
CA PRO A 79 -10.76 -13.90 0.95
C PRO A 79 -10.79 -12.36 0.94
N GLY A 80 -11.53 -11.78 0.01
CA GLY A 80 -11.67 -10.32 -0.10
C GLY A 80 -10.50 -9.60 -0.76
N PHE A 81 -9.60 -10.30 -1.45
CA PHE A 81 -8.57 -9.63 -2.28
C PHE A 81 -9.21 -8.62 -3.24
N SER A 82 -8.72 -7.39 -3.22
CA SER A 82 -9.13 -6.33 -4.14
C SER A 82 -7.93 -5.61 -4.74
N PHE A 83 -8.07 -5.20 -5.99
CA PHE A 83 -7.12 -4.31 -6.65
C PHE A 83 -7.34 -2.84 -6.34
N ASP A 84 -8.48 -2.45 -5.74
CA ASP A 84 -8.82 -1.03 -5.55
C ASP A 84 -7.71 -0.28 -4.79
N PRO A 85 -7.22 -0.76 -3.61
CA PRO A 85 -6.15 -0.05 -2.90
C PRO A 85 -4.87 0.05 -3.71
N LEU A 86 -4.54 -0.97 -4.51
CA LEU A 86 -3.33 -0.97 -5.34
C LEU A 86 -3.45 0.02 -6.49
N VAL A 87 -4.64 0.12 -7.10
CA VAL A 87 -4.91 1.09 -8.17
C VAL A 87 -4.93 2.52 -7.63
N ASP A 88 -5.46 2.73 -6.43
CA ASP A 88 -5.44 4.04 -5.77
C ASP A 88 -4.01 4.48 -5.46
N ILE A 89 -3.17 3.57 -4.93
CA ILE A 89 -1.73 3.81 -4.72
C ILE A 89 -1.04 4.21 -6.02
N LEU A 90 -1.27 3.47 -7.12
CA LEU A 90 -0.64 3.79 -8.41
C LEU A 90 -1.11 5.15 -8.94
N SER A 91 -2.39 5.45 -8.80
CA SER A 91 -2.97 6.73 -9.21
C SER A 91 -2.36 7.88 -8.41
N ALA A 92 -2.22 7.72 -7.08
CA ALA A 92 -1.61 8.70 -6.21
C ALA A 92 -0.12 8.95 -6.52
N ILE A 93 0.64 7.90 -6.84
CA ILE A 93 2.06 8.03 -7.22
C ILE A 93 2.20 8.77 -8.56
N ASN A 94 1.32 8.50 -9.53
CA ASN A 94 1.31 9.18 -10.82
C ASN A 94 0.82 10.64 -10.71
N ALA A 95 0.05 10.94 -9.66
CA ALA A 95 -0.50 12.25 -9.36
C ALA A 95 0.49 13.20 -8.63
N GLN A 96 1.72 12.74 -8.34
CA GLN A 96 2.73 13.57 -7.67
C GLN A 96 2.99 14.87 -8.46
N GLY A 97 2.92 16.00 -7.76
CA GLY A 97 3.18 17.32 -8.34
C GLY A 97 2.08 17.86 -9.26
N MET A 98 0.91 17.20 -9.33
CA MET A 98 -0.21 17.74 -10.11
C MET A 98 -0.69 19.09 -9.55
N PRO A 99 -1.04 20.07 -10.40
CA PRO A 99 -1.44 21.43 -9.99
C PRO A 99 -2.65 21.50 -9.04
N GLY A 100 -3.42 20.42 -8.91
CA GLY A 100 -4.59 20.34 -8.03
C GLY A 100 -4.28 20.20 -6.54
N PHE A 101 -3.01 20.04 -6.15
CA PHE A 101 -2.62 19.84 -4.75
C PHE A 101 -1.70 20.97 -4.27
N THR A 102 -2.02 21.56 -3.11
CA THR A 102 -1.20 22.59 -2.47
C THR A 102 0.13 22.03 -1.93
N THR A 103 0.15 20.73 -1.60
CA THR A 103 1.35 19.98 -1.26
C THR A 103 1.63 19.00 -2.41
N PRO A 104 2.82 18.99 -3.04
CA PRO A 104 3.13 18.12 -4.17
C PRO A 104 2.86 16.62 -3.92
N SER A 105 3.01 16.18 -2.66
CA SER A 105 2.74 14.81 -2.20
C SER A 105 1.37 14.62 -1.55
N GLY A 106 0.43 15.55 -1.76
CA GLY A 106 -0.96 15.45 -1.30
C GLY A 106 -1.62 14.10 -1.64
N PRO A 107 -1.60 13.65 -2.92
CA PRO A 107 -2.28 12.41 -3.30
C PRO A 107 -1.82 11.19 -2.50
N ILE A 108 -0.50 11.00 -2.36
CA ILE A 108 0.03 9.85 -1.62
C ILE A 108 -0.24 9.97 -0.12
N LEU A 109 -0.25 11.19 0.43
CA LEU A 109 -0.58 11.42 1.84
C LEU A 109 -2.05 11.13 2.14
N ASP A 110 -2.95 11.40 1.20
CA ASP A 110 -4.37 11.05 1.29
C ASP A 110 -4.54 9.52 1.20
N THR A 111 -3.91 8.87 0.22
CA THR A 111 -3.93 7.40 0.14
C THR A 111 -3.39 6.73 1.40
N LEU A 112 -2.26 7.20 1.95
CA LEU A 112 -1.73 6.68 3.22
C LEU A 112 -2.71 6.92 4.38
N THR A 113 -3.42 8.05 4.38
CA THR A 113 -4.43 8.36 5.40
C THR A 113 -5.56 7.33 5.39
N ASP A 114 -6.08 7.02 4.19
CA ASP A 114 -7.19 6.10 4.01
C ASP A 114 -6.80 4.67 4.35
N LEU A 115 -5.62 4.22 3.90
CA LEU A 115 -5.08 2.90 4.22
C LEU A 115 -4.89 2.72 5.73
N LEU A 116 -4.34 3.73 6.42
CA LEU A 116 -4.15 3.71 7.87
C LEU A 116 -5.50 3.68 8.61
N ALA A 117 -6.48 4.48 8.17
CA ALA A 117 -7.82 4.48 8.77
C ALA A 117 -8.50 3.10 8.65
N ALA A 118 -8.40 2.48 7.47
CA ALA A 118 -8.90 1.14 7.19
C ALA A 118 -8.13 0.00 7.90
N GLY A 119 -6.99 0.30 8.55
CA GLY A 119 -6.12 -0.69 9.18
C GLY A 119 -5.29 -1.51 8.19
N GLN A 120 -5.20 -1.06 6.93
CA GLN A 120 -4.42 -1.64 5.83
C GLN A 120 -2.95 -1.23 5.93
N LEU A 121 -2.31 -1.57 7.05
CA LEU A 121 -0.95 -1.14 7.37
C LEU A 121 0.10 -1.71 6.41
N ARG A 122 -0.13 -2.92 5.87
CA ARG A 122 0.79 -3.55 4.92
C ARG A 122 0.74 -2.86 3.56
N GLU A 123 -0.45 -2.48 3.12
CA GLU A 123 -0.68 -1.68 1.93
C GLU A 123 -0.08 -0.29 2.09
N ALA A 124 -0.19 0.35 3.27
CA ALA A 124 0.44 1.63 3.55
C ALA A 124 1.98 1.56 3.42
N ASN A 125 2.60 0.48 3.94
CA ASN A 125 4.03 0.21 3.70
C ASN A 125 4.36 0.06 2.23
N GLY A 126 3.57 -0.73 1.50
CA GLY A 126 3.75 -0.95 0.06
C GLY A 126 3.65 0.35 -0.74
N ALA A 127 2.67 1.18 -0.40
CA ALA A 127 2.44 2.49 -0.99
C ALA A 127 3.65 3.41 -0.79
N TYR A 128 4.12 3.56 0.45
CA TYR A 128 5.28 4.37 0.76
C TYR A 128 6.53 3.89 0.03
N ARG A 129 6.84 2.59 0.08
CA ARG A 129 8.06 2.06 -0.56
C ARG A 129 8.06 2.23 -2.07
N LEU A 130 6.90 2.07 -2.70
CA LEU A 130 6.78 2.32 -4.13
C LEU A 130 6.90 3.82 -4.45
N PHE A 131 6.28 4.67 -3.63
CA PHE A 131 6.39 6.12 -3.73
C PHE A 131 7.85 6.59 -3.58
N ALA A 132 8.54 6.18 -2.52
CA ALA A 132 9.92 6.56 -2.24
C ALA A 132 10.89 6.15 -3.37
N LYS A 133 10.60 5.04 -4.05
CA LYS A 133 11.36 4.63 -5.24
C LYS A 133 11.07 5.50 -6.47
N ALA A 134 9.82 5.94 -6.64
CA ALA A 134 9.42 6.78 -7.77
C ALA A 134 9.82 8.25 -7.58
N HIS A 135 9.77 8.75 -6.34
CA HIS A 135 9.93 10.15 -5.97
C HIS A 135 10.86 10.28 -4.74
N PRO A 136 12.16 9.92 -4.89
CA PRO A 136 13.10 9.86 -3.76
C PRO A 136 13.26 11.21 -3.05
N ASP A 137 13.23 12.32 -3.78
CA ASP A 137 13.39 13.67 -3.22
C ASP A 137 12.25 14.07 -2.26
N ASN A 138 11.08 13.43 -2.38
CA ASN A 138 9.92 13.67 -1.52
C ASN A 138 9.74 12.59 -0.44
N ALA A 139 10.53 11.50 -0.47
CA ALA A 139 10.32 10.35 0.39
C ALA A 139 10.45 10.69 1.89
N THR A 140 11.48 11.44 2.27
CA THR A 140 11.72 11.87 3.65
C THR A 140 10.61 12.77 4.17
N PHE A 141 10.12 13.69 3.33
CA PHE A 141 8.99 14.55 3.67
C PHE A 141 7.73 13.73 3.96
N VAL A 142 7.38 12.78 3.08
CA VAL A 142 6.20 11.92 3.27
C VAL A 142 6.34 11.07 4.53
N ALA A 143 7.51 10.44 4.74
CA ALA A 143 7.76 9.61 5.92
C ALA A 143 7.59 10.40 7.23
N GLY A 144 8.09 11.64 7.28
CA GLY A 144 7.97 12.51 8.45
C GLY A 144 6.53 12.84 8.85
N LEU A 145 5.57 12.72 7.94
CA LEU A 145 4.14 12.96 8.21
C LEU A 145 3.38 11.69 8.64
N VAL A 146 3.95 10.50 8.44
CA VAL A 146 3.30 9.23 8.78
C VAL A 146 3.06 9.04 10.28
N PRO A 147 3.98 9.39 11.21
CA PRO A 147 3.74 9.25 12.65
C PRO A 147 2.44 9.91 13.13
N ALA A 148 2.20 11.16 12.70
CA ALA A 148 0.98 11.87 13.04
C ALA A 148 -0.27 11.20 12.43
N LYS A 149 -0.18 10.63 11.23
CA LYS A 149 -1.29 9.90 10.61
C LYS A 149 -1.55 8.56 11.31
N VAL A 150 -0.52 7.82 11.71
CA VAL A 150 -0.67 6.58 12.50
C VAL A 150 -1.40 6.86 13.80
N LEU A 151 -0.96 7.89 14.55
CA LEU A 151 -1.63 8.29 15.78
C LEU A 151 -3.10 8.62 15.54
N ASN A 152 -3.39 9.55 14.63
CA ASN A 152 -4.75 10.09 14.47
C ASN A 152 -5.71 9.14 13.75
N ARG A 153 -5.23 8.32 12.82
CA ARG A 153 -6.07 7.51 11.92
C ARG A 153 -6.09 6.04 12.29
N TYR A 154 -5.00 5.53 12.87
CA TYR A 154 -4.92 4.13 13.26
C TYR A 154 -5.14 3.94 14.76
N TRP A 155 -4.32 4.56 15.61
CA TRP A 155 -4.37 4.32 17.06
C TRP A 155 -5.56 4.97 17.74
N TRP A 156 -5.81 6.27 17.53
CA TRP A 156 -6.85 6.99 18.28
C TRP A 156 -8.24 6.34 18.22
N PRO A 157 -8.73 5.85 17.05
CA PRO A 157 -10.01 5.14 16.99
C PRO A 157 -10.01 3.73 17.61
N ARG A 158 -8.84 3.20 17.99
CA ARG A 158 -8.64 1.82 18.47
C ARG A 158 -8.08 1.75 19.89
N LEU A 159 -7.67 2.88 20.46
CA LEU A 159 -7.44 3.00 21.89
C LEU A 159 -8.78 2.92 22.59
N GLU A 160 -8.86 2.08 23.61
CA GLU A 160 -10.06 1.91 24.41
C GLU A 160 -10.19 3.08 25.42
N ASP A 161 -10.95 2.89 26.50
CA ASP A 161 -11.18 3.91 27.53
C ASP A 161 -9.87 4.56 28.03
N ALA A 162 -9.95 5.82 28.46
CA ALA A 162 -8.79 6.59 28.90
C ALA A 162 -7.65 6.71 27.85
N ALA A 163 -7.98 6.68 26.55
CA ALA A 163 -7.03 6.79 25.43
C ALA A 163 -5.94 7.87 25.61
N LEU A 164 -6.32 9.06 26.09
CA LEU A 164 -5.36 10.15 26.33
C LEU A 164 -4.34 9.77 27.41
N LYS A 165 -4.79 9.22 28.55
CA LYS A 165 -3.88 8.82 29.63
C LYS A 165 -2.96 7.67 29.21
N ARG A 166 -3.50 6.68 28.49
CA ARG A 166 -2.71 5.55 27.95
C ARG A 166 -1.64 6.04 27.00
N TRP A 167 -2.01 6.94 26.11
CA TRP A 167 -1.08 7.60 25.20
C TRP A 167 0.01 8.38 25.93
N GLU A 168 -0.36 9.20 26.92
CA GLU A 168 0.59 9.99 27.72
C GLU A 168 1.56 9.10 28.50
N ALA A 169 1.06 8.05 29.16
CA ALA A 169 1.88 7.10 29.91
C ALA A 169 2.86 6.35 28.98
N TRP A 170 2.36 5.81 27.86
CA TRP A 170 3.19 5.08 26.89
C TRP A 170 4.24 5.99 26.24
N THR A 171 3.88 7.21 25.84
CA THR A 171 4.85 8.14 25.23
C THR A 171 5.89 8.67 26.19
N GLY A 172 5.60 8.68 27.50
CA GLY A 172 6.59 8.98 28.54
C GLY A 172 7.75 7.96 28.56
N GLU A 173 7.47 6.70 28.26
CA GLU A 173 8.47 5.62 28.17
C GLU A 173 9.06 5.49 26.76
N HIS A 174 8.31 5.91 25.73
CA HIS A 174 8.65 5.70 24.31
C HIS A 174 8.87 7.03 23.58
N ALA A 175 9.72 7.91 24.11
CA ALA A 175 9.97 9.24 23.55
C ALA A 175 10.39 9.24 22.06
N SER A 176 10.98 8.14 21.56
CA SER A 176 11.40 7.99 20.16
C SER A 176 10.35 7.36 19.24
N TRP A 177 9.10 7.19 19.68
CA TRP A 177 8.06 6.47 18.94
C TRP A 177 7.88 6.99 17.50
N ALA A 178 7.94 8.30 17.28
CA ALA A 178 7.76 8.87 15.95
C ALA A 178 8.89 8.47 15.00
N ALA A 179 10.14 8.48 15.47
CA ALA A 179 11.28 8.00 14.71
C ALA A 179 11.17 6.48 14.45
N ASN A 180 10.65 5.73 15.42
CA ASN A 180 10.41 4.30 15.27
C ASN A 180 9.32 3.99 14.22
N VAL A 181 8.25 4.80 14.13
CA VAL A 181 7.26 4.70 13.04
C VAL A 181 7.91 4.91 11.67
N VAL A 182 8.74 5.94 11.53
CA VAL A 182 9.46 6.22 10.27
C VAL A 182 10.36 5.05 9.90
N SER A 183 11.17 4.57 10.85
CA SER A 183 12.04 3.42 10.63
C SER A 183 11.24 2.15 10.27
N ALA A 184 10.12 1.89 10.95
CA ALA A 184 9.25 0.76 10.64
C ALA A 184 8.63 0.88 9.22
N LEU A 185 8.22 2.08 8.82
CA LEU A 185 7.70 2.37 7.49
C LEU A 185 8.76 2.09 6.40
N GLU A 186 9.97 2.61 6.58
CA GLU A 186 11.08 2.46 5.64
C GLU A 186 11.53 1.00 5.51
N ASN A 187 11.55 0.26 6.62
CA ASN A 187 11.93 -1.14 6.67
C ASN A 187 10.78 -2.09 6.25
N GLY A 188 9.55 -1.58 6.15
CA GLY A 188 8.38 -2.40 5.82
C GLY A 188 7.82 -3.22 6.98
N ASP A 189 8.08 -2.83 8.24
CA ASP A 189 7.54 -3.42 9.48
C ASP A 189 6.48 -2.51 10.16
N LEU A 190 5.97 -1.47 9.49
CA LEU A 190 4.90 -0.63 10.07
C LEU A 190 3.72 -1.43 10.62
N ASP A 191 3.29 -2.50 9.96
CA ASP A 191 2.15 -3.31 10.42
C ASP A 191 2.45 -4.02 11.74
N GLY A 192 3.60 -4.69 11.84
CA GLY A 192 4.06 -5.36 13.04
C GLY A 192 4.29 -4.37 14.19
N TRP A 193 5.06 -3.32 13.92
CA TRP A 193 5.41 -2.32 14.93
C TRP A 193 4.19 -1.59 15.49
N THR A 194 3.31 -1.11 14.62
CA THR A 194 2.14 -0.30 15.03
C THR A 194 1.13 -1.12 15.83
N LYS A 195 0.95 -2.40 15.49
CA LYS A 195 0.09 -3.33 16.25
C LYS A 195 0.65 -3.64 17.62
N ARG A 196 1.96 -3.89 17.73
CA ARG A 196 2.63 -4.12 19.03
C ARG A 196 2.47 -2.91 19.95
N ALA A 197 2.76 -1.72 19.45
CA ALA A 197 2.58 -0.46 20.20
C ALA A 197 1.13 -0.28 20.67
N LEU A 198 0.14 -0.58 19.82
CA LEU A 198 -1.27 -0.50 20.23
C LEU A 198 -1.62 -1.48 21.35
N THR A 199 -1.11 -2.72 21.27
CA THR A 199 -1.29 -3.71 22.33
C THR A 199 -0.64 -3.27 23.65
N GLU A 200 0.57 -2.71 23.59
CA GLU A 200 1.26 -2.15 24.76
C GLU A 200 0.44 -1.03 25.41
N MET A 201 -0.04 -0.07 24.61
CA MET A 201 -0.87 1.05 25.11
C MET A 201 -2.15 0.57 25.80
N ASN A 202 -2.85 -0.42 25.22
CA ASN A 202 -4.09 -0.96 25.81
C ASN A 202 -3.84 -1.81 27.07
N ALA A 203 -2.63 -2.31 27.28
CA ALA A 203 -2.25 -3.08 28.46
C ALA A 203 -1.91 -2.21 29.69
N LEU A 204 -1.84 -0.89 29.54
CA LEU A 204 -1.57 0.04 30.64
C LEU A 204 -2.80 0.20 31.54
N ASP A 205 -2.56 0.13 32.86
CA ASP A 205 -3.54 0.34 33.93
C ASP A 205 -3.50 1.82 34.38
N VAL A 206 -4.40 2.66 33.84
CA VAL A 206 -4.40 4.15 33.96
C VAL A 206 -5.78 4.77 34.17
#